data_AF-A0A2R8B106-F1
#
_entry.id   AF-A0A2R8B106-F1
#
_cell.length_a   1.000
_cell.length_b   1.000
_cell.length_c   1.000
_cell.angle_alpha   90.00
_cell.angle_beta   90.00
_cell.angle_gamma   90.00
#
_symmetry.space_group_name_H-M   'P 1'
#
loop_
_entity.id
_entity.type
_entity.pdbx_description
1 polymer ?
#
loop_
_entity_poly.entity_id
_entity_poly.type
_entity_poly.pdbx_seq_one_letter_code
_entity_poly.pdbx_strand_id
1 'polypeptide(L)'
;MKIIDQLPLEGKPITQIGGQDLCELLDLSSGALSDLKKRGIAVHLGHDAYDLAATVGNYTRHLRSLAANWGSADQAAQLTAERARLLKGQADAQALKNSKLRGELVEAVEVERKWSDLLRGVRARLMAVPARLRADLPDLDAATTQAMDRAIRDALTELGNDDN
;
A
#
# COMPACT_ATOMS: atom_id res chain seq x y z
N MET A 1 -33.79 11.35 -36.71
CA MET A 1 -33.21 12.70 -36.64
C MET A 1 -34.14 13.77 -37.21
N LYS A 2 -35.04 14.29 -36.37
CA LYS A 2 -35.83 15.50 -36.66
C LYS A 2 -35.03 16.70 -36.17
N ILE A 3 -34.38 17.38 -37.10
CA ILE A 3 -33.73 18.67 -36.84
C ILE A 3 -34.68 19.76 -37.36
N ILE A 4 -35.05 20.68 -36.49
CA ILE A 4 -35.94 21.79 -36.82
C ILE A 4 -35.13 23.07 -36.71
N ASP A 5 -34.84 23.70 -37.83
CA ASP A 5 -34.28 25.04 -37.86
C ASP A 5 -35.41 26.05 -37.67
N GLN A 6 -35.42 26.73 -36.53
CA GLN A 6 -36.23 27.92 -36.36
C GLN A 6 -35.43 29.10 -36.92
N LEU A 7 -35.95 29.74 -37.97
CA LEU A 7 -35.51 31.04 -38.45
C LEU A 7 -36.28 32.13 -37.68
N PRO A 8 -35.70 32.75 -36.63
CA PRO A 8 -36.34 33.87 -35.97
C PRO A 8 -36.37 35.09 -36.90
N LEU A 9 -37.43 35.90 -36.79
CA LEU A 9 -37.59 37.14 -37.55
C LEU A 9 -36.53 38.21 -37.18
N GLU A 10 -35.93 38.11 -36.00
CA GLU A 10 -34.71 38.84 -35.60
C GLU A 10 -33.85 37.93 -34.69
N GLY A 11 -32.65 37.55 -35.12
CA GLY A 11 -31.72 36.76 -34.32
C GLY A 11 -30.91 35.73 -35.10
N LYS A 12 -29.95 35.06 -34.45
CA LYS A 12 -29.22 33.93 -35.04
C LYS A 12 -30.16 32.71 -35.13
N PRO A 13 -30.11 31.92 -36.22
CA PRO A 13 -30.93 30.71 -36.36
C PRO A 13 -30.63 29.74 -35.21
N ILE A 14 -31.70 29.20 -34.60
CA ILE A 14 -31.60 28.21 -33.52
C ILE A 14 -31.99 26.86 -34.09
N THR A 15 -31.01 25.95 -34.14
CA THR A 15 -31.22 24.56 -34.55
C THR A 15 -31.68 23.75 -33.36
N GLN A 16 -32.92 23.27 -33.41
CA GLN A 16 -33.53 22.47 -32.36
C GLN A 16 -33.46 20.98 -32.69
N ILE A 17 -33.23 20.18 -31.65
CA ILE A 17 -33.19 18.72 -31.73
C ILE A 17 -34.01 18.09 -30.59
N GLY A 18 -34.67 16.98 -30.91
CA GLY A 18 -35.41 16.17 -29.92
C GLY A 18 -34.48 15.50 -28.91
N GLY A 19 -34.97 15.20 -27.71
CA GLY A 19 -34.16 14.55 -26.67
C GLY A 19 -33.61 13.18 -27.09
N GLN A 20 -34.44 12.37 -27.76
CA GLN A 20 -34.02 11.06 -28.27
C GLN A 20 -32.94 11.18 -29.36
N ASP A 21 -33.14 12.08 -30.33
CA ASP A 21 -32.19 12.32 -31.41
C ASP A 21 -30.86 12.88 -30.86
N LEU A 22 -30.90 13.71 -29.81
CA LEU A 22 -29.71 14.23 -29.14
C LEU A 22 -28.94 13.15 -28.37
N CYS A 23 -29.67 12.23 -27.72
CA CYS A 23 -29.08 11.05 -27.07
C CYS A 23 -28.37 10.16 -28.10
N GLU A 24 -29.01 9.90 -29.25
CA GLU A 24 -28.40 9.13 -30.34
C GLU A 24 -27.15 9.86 -30.91
N LEU A 25 -27.22 11.18 -31.09
CA LEU A 25 -26.10 11.96 -31.64
C LEU A 25 -24.88 12.00 -30.72
N LEU A 26 -25.09 12.16 -29.41
CA LEU A 26 -24.01 12.31 -28.43
C LEU A 26 -23.59 10.98 -27.77
N ASP A 27 -24.21 9.88 -28.17
CA ASP A 27 -24.04 8.55 -27.56
C ASP A 27 -24.28 8.57 -26.03
N LEU A 28 -25.43 9.14 -25.64
CA LEU A 28 -25.81 9.34 -24.24
C LEU A 28 -27.10 8.59 -23.89
N SER A 29 -27.16 8.07 -22.66
CA SER A 29 -28.42 7.59 -22.10
C SER A 29 -29.36 8.76 -21.76
N SER A 30 -30.67 8.50 -21.71
CA SER A 30 -31.68 9.49 -21.31
C SER A 30 -31.44 10.02 -19.88
N GLY A 31 -30.91 9.19 -18.99
CA GLY A 31 -30.47 9.57 -17.65
C GLY A 31 -29.29 10.54 -17.68
N ALA A 32 -28.30 10.29 -18.53
CA ALA A 32 -27.16 11.19 -18.71
C ALA A 32 -27.59 12.54 -19.29
N LEU A 33 -28.49 12.55 -20.28
CA LEU A 33 -29.04 13.80 -20.81
C LEU A 33 -29.80 14.60 -19.75
N SER A 34 -30.56 13.91 -18.89
CA SER A 34 -31.27 14.54 -17.77
C SER A 34 -30.32 15.16 -16.73
N ASP A 35 -29.19 14.50 -16.46
CA ASP A 35 -28.13 15.04 -15.61
C ASP A 35 -27.47 16.29 -16.23
N LEU A 36 -27.11 16.22 -17.52
CA LEU A 36 -26.54 17.35 -18.24
C LEU A 36 -27.48 18.56 -18.28
N LYS A 37 -28.80 18.33 -18.39
CA LYS A 37 -29.82 19.37 -18.28
C LYS A 37 -29.83 20.00 -16.88
N LYS A 38 -29.82 19.18 -15.81
CA LYS A 38 -29.77 19.68 -14.42
C LYS A 38 -28.52 20.52 -14.14
N ARG A 39 -27.41 20.15 -14.77
CA ARG A 39 -26.11 20.83 -14.64
C ARG A 39 -25.96 22.05 -15.54
N GLY A 40 -26.98 22.39 -16.33
CA GLY A 40 -26.96 23.53 -17.25
C GLY A 40 -26.04 23.37 -18.46
N ILE A 41 -25.61 22.14 -18.75
CA ILE A 41 -24.75 21.82 -19.91
C ILE A 41 -25.62 21.63 -21.15
N ALA A 42 -26.73 20.89 -21.02
CA ALA A 42 -27.74 20.77 -22.06
C ALA A 42 -28.75 21.92 -21.98
N VAL A 43 -28.87 22.68 -23.07
CA VAL A 43 -29.72 23.88 -23.14
C VAL A 43 -31.11 23.47 -23.63
N HIS A 44 -32.09 23.63 -22.76
CA HIS A 44 -33.46 23.20 -23.01
C HIS A 44 -34.34 24.37 -23.44
N LEU A 45 -35.04 24.21 -24.57
CA LEU A 45 -35.83 25.28 -25.22
C LEU A 45 -37.35 25.13 -25.05
N GLY A 46 -37.86 23.97 -24.64
CA GLY A 46 -39.30 23.71 -24.53
C GLY A 46 -39.66 22.22 -24.44
N HIS A 47 -40.87 21.83 -24.85
CA HIS A 47 -41.28 20.42 -24.79
C HIS A 47 -40.42 19.54 -25.71
N ASP A 48 -39.61 18.67 -25.11
CA ASP A 48 -38.66 17.77 -25.78
C ASP A 48 -37.78 18.44 -26.85
N ALA A 49 -37.41 19.71 -26.63
CA ALA A 49 -36.60 20.48 -27.56
C ALA A 49 -35.33 21.01 -26.87
N TYR A 50 -34.18 20.78 -27.50
CA TYR A 50 -32.87 21.24 -27.03
C TYR A 50 -32.19 22.09 -28.11
N ASP A 51 -31.42 23.08 -27.68
CA ASP A 51 -30.53 23.83 -28.57
C ASP A 51 -29.33 22.94 -28.91
N LEU A 52 -29.24 22.51 -30.16
CA LEU A 52 -28.18 21.61 -30.61
C LEU A 52 -26.80 22.28 -30.50
N ALA A 53 -26.66 23.48 -31.04
CA ALA A 53 -25.38 24.16 -31.13
C ALA A 53 -24.83 24.53 -29.75
N ALA A 54 -25.69 25.07 -28.88
CA ALA A 54 -25.29 25.43 -27.52
C ALA A 54 -24.96 24.19 -26.68
N THR A 55 -25.78 23.13 -26.76
CA THR A 55 -25.58 21.90 -25.99
C THR A 55 -24.29 21.18 -26.40
N VAL A 56 -24.05 21.00 -27.70
CA VAL A 56 -22.82 20.34 -28.21
C VAL A 56 -21.58 21.13 -27.81
N GLY A 57 -21.62 22.46 -27.92
CA GLY A 57 -20.50 23.33 -27.53
C GLY A 57 -20.18 23.25 -26.04
N ASN A 58 -21.21 23.30 -25.18
CA ASN A 58 -21.05 23.17 -23.73
C ASN A 58 -20.56 21.76 -23.34
N TYR A 59 -21.11 20.72 -23.95
CA TYR A 59 -20.69 19.34 -23.71
C TYR A 59 -19.23 19.11 -24.11
N THR A 60 -18.81 19.62 -25.28
CA THR A 60 -17.42 19.51 -25.74
C THR A 60 -16.45 20.26 -24.81
N ARG A 61 -16.83 21.45 -24.32
CA ARG A 61 -16.04 22.19 -23.33
C ARG A 61 -15.95 21.43 -22.01
N HIS A 62 -17.04 20.79 -21.59
CA HIS A 62 -17.06 19.95 -20.40
C HIS A 62 -16.10 18.75 -20.54
N LEU A 63 -16.17 18.02 -21.65
CA LEU A 63 -15.26 16.89 -21.92
C LEU A 63 -13.80 17.34 -21.99
N ARG A 64 -13.51 18.49 -22.62
CA ARG A 64 -12.14 19.04 -22.66
C ARG A 64 -11.63 19.42 -21.27
N SER A 65 -12.49 19.96 -20.41
CA SER A 65 -12.12 20.28 -19.01
C SER A 65 -11.85 19.02 -18.18
N LEU A 66 -12.66 17.96 -18.36
CA LEU A 66 -12.44 16.66 -17.71
C LEU A 66 -11.11 16.04 -18.17
N ALA A 67 -10.85 16.05 -19.48
CA ALA A 67 -9.60 15.54 -20.03
C ALA A 67 -8.39 16.35 -19.54
N ALA A 68 -8.50 17.69 -19.45
CA ALA A 68 -7.43 18.52 -18.91
C ALA A 68 -7.15 18.24 -17.42
N ASN A 69 -8.19 17.90 -16.64
CA ASN A 69 -8.06 17.62 -15.21
C ASN A 69 -7.50 16.22 -14.91
N TRP A 70 -7.57 15.29 -15.88
CA TRP A 70 -7.00 13.95 -15.77
C TRP A 70 -5.56 13.87 -16.30
N GLY A 71 -5.04 14.96 -16.86
CA GLY A 71 -3.76 14.98 -17.54
C GLY A 71 -3.79 14.22 -18.87
N SER A 72 -2.71 14.31 -19.65
CA SER A 72 -2.53 13.48 -20.85
C SER A 72 -2.70 11.99 -20.49
N ALA A 73 -3.12 11.15 -21.44
CA ALA A 73 -3.24 9.70 -21.24
C ALA A 73 -1.97 9.07 -20.61
N ASP A 74 -0.82 9.65 -20.92
CA ASP A 74 0.50 9.28 -20.37
C ASP A 74 0.62 9.55 -18.86
N GLN A 75 0.03 10.65 -18.35
CA GLN A 75 0.02 10.96 -16.92
C GLN A 75 -0.93 10.05 -16.13
N ALA A 76 -2.08 9.69 -16.71
CA ALA A 76 -2.99 8.72 -16.11
C ALA A 76 -2.35 7.31 -16.03
N ALA A 77 -1.61 6.92 -17.06
CA ALA A 77 -0.83 5.67 -17.07
C ALA A 77 0.28 5.68 -16.01
N GLN A 78 1.05 6.77 -15.90
CA GLN A 78 2.07 6.93 -14.85
C GLN A 78 1.47 6.91 -13.44
N LEU A 79 0.36 7.60 -13.20
CA LEU A 79 -0.32 7.60 -11.90
C LEU A 79 -0.79 6.19 -11.50
N THR A 80 -1.26 5.41 -12.48
CA THR A 80 -1.68 4.02 -12.27
C THR A 80 -0.49 3.12 -11.97
N ALA A 81 0.63 3.29 -12.69
CA ALA A 81 1.87 2.55 -12.45
C ALA A 81 2.46 2.83 -11.06
N GLU A 82 2.51 4.11 -10.65
CA GLU A 82 2.99 4.49 -9.31
C GLU A 82 2.08 3.96 -8.21
N ARG A 83 0.75 3.98 -8.40
CA ARG A 83 -0.20 3.36 -7.47
C ARG A 83 0.01 1.85 -7.36
N ALA A 84 0.24 1.16 -8.48
CA ALA A 84 0.53 -0.28 -8.46
C ALA A 84 1.83 -0.58 -7.70
N ARG A 85 2.87 0.25 -7.87
CA ARG A 85 4.13 0.12 -7.12
C ARG A 85 3.94 0.33 -5.63
N LEU A 86 3.16 1.33 -5.24
CA LEU A 86 2.82 1.60 -3.84
C LEU A 86 2.01 0.46 -3.21
N LEU A 87 1.00 -0.07 -3.92
CA LEU A 87 0.20 -1.20 -3.46
C LEU A 87 1.04 -2.46 -3.29
N LYS A 88 1.98 -2.72 -4.20
CA LYS A 88 2.94 -3.82 -4.06
C LYS A 88 3.78 -3.68 -2.80
N GLY A 89 4.34 -2.50 -2.55
CA GLY A 89 5.11 -2.23 -1.32
C GLY A 89 4.28 -2.39 -0.05
N GLN A 90 3.00 -2.00 -0.07
CA GLN A 90 2.08 -2.22 1.04
C GLN A 90 1.79 -3.71 1.27
N ALA A 91 1.62 -4.50 0.20
CA ALA A 91 1.42 -5.94 0.28
C ALA A 91 2.64 -6.64 0.89
N ASP A 92 3.85 -6.27 0.46
CA ASP A 92 5.10 -6.83 1.00
C ASP A 92 5.27 -6.49 2.48
N ALA A 93 4.99 -5.24 2.87
CA ALA A 93 5.02 -4.83 4.28
C ALA A 93 3.99 -5.58 5.13
N GLN A 94 2.80 -5.85 4.59
CA GLN A 94 1.79 -6.64 5.29
C GLN A 94 2.18 -8.11 5.41
N ALA A 95 2.82 -8.69 4.38
CA ALA A 95 3.34 -10.04 4.42
C ALA A 95 4.39 -10.21 5.53
N LEU A 96 5.34 -9.27 5.65
CA LEU A 96 6.34 -9.25 6.73
C LEU A 96 5.69 -9.19 8.12
N LYS A 97 4.67 -8.34 8.30
CA LYS A 97 3.92 -8.27 9.56
C LYS A 97 3.21 -9.59 9.88
N ASN A 98 2.61 -10.22 8.87
CA ASN A 98 1.94 -11.50 9.04
C ASN A 98 2.92 -12.61 9.44
N SER A 99 4.10 -12.70 8.81
CA SER A 99 5.13 -13.67 9.18
C SER A 99 5.67 -13.45 10.59
N LYS A 100 5.84 -12.19 11.03
CA LYS A 100 6.18 -11.88 12.42
C LYS A 100 5.09 -12.35 13.40
N LEU A 101 3.82 -12.11 13.08
CA LEU A 101 2.69 -12.53 13.94
C LEU A 101 2.54 -14.05 14.04
N ARG A 102 2.90 -14.79 12.98
CA ARG A 102 2.92 -16.27 12.98
C ARG A 102 4.12 -16.85 13.73
N GLY A 103 5.08 -16.02 14.13
CA GLY A 103 6.32 -16.47 14.76
C GLY A 103 7.34 -17.06 13.78
N GLU A 104 7.17 -16.84 12.47
CA GLU A 104 8.14 -17.25 11.44
C GLU A 104 9.38 -16.35 11.44
N LEU A 105 9.28 -15.15 12.02
CA LEU A 105 10.36 -14.18 12.14
C LEU A 105 10.59 -13.82 13.60
N VAL A 106 11.85 -13.91 14.03
CA VAL A 106 12.32 -13.47 15.34
C VAL A 106 13.17 -12.21 15.19
N GLU A 107 13.10 -11.32 16.17
CA GLU A 107 13.97 -10.15 16.18
C GLU A 107 15.39 -10.56 16.58
N ALA A 108 16.35 -10.39 15.66
CA ALA A 108 17.74 -10.81 15.87
C ALA A 108 18.34 -10.22 17.15
N VAL A 109 18.07 -8.95 17.45
CA VAL A 109 18.57 -8.27 18.66
C VAL A 109 18.00 -8.89 19.94
N GLU A 110 16.71 -9.25 19.96
CA GLU A 110 16.11 -9.94 21.11
C GLU A 110 16.70 -11.35 21.30
N VAL A 111 16.89 -12.07 20.18
CA VAL A 111 17.47 -13.42 20.18
C VAL A 111 18.90 -13.36 20.72
N GLU A 112 19.73 -12.50 20.16
CA GLU A 112 21.12 -12.30 20.57
C GLU A 112 21.21 -11.94 22.06
N ARG A 113 20.37 -11.01 22.54
CA ARG A 113 20.32 -10.65 23.96
C ARG A 113 19.98 -11.85 24.84
N LYS A 114 18.89 -12.57 24.52
CA LYS A 114 18.44 -13.73 25.31
C LYS A 114 19.48 -14.85 25.32
N TRP A 115 20.10 -15.14 24.18
CA TRP A 115 21.17 -16.15 24.09
C TRP A 115 22.42 -15.70 24.85
N SER A 116 22.82 -14.44 24.73
CA SER A 116 23.94 -13.87 25.48
C SER A 116 23.72 -13.99 27.00
N ASP A 117 22.53 -13.64 27.49
CA ASP A 117 22.19 -13.73 28.91
C ASP A 117 22.17 -15.18 29.39
N LEU A 118 21.61 -16.10 28.60
CA LEU A 118 21.59 -17.52 28.88
C LEU A 118 23.01 -18.08 28.99
N LEU A 119 23.86 -17.81 27.99
CA LEU A 119 25.23 -18.31 27.94
C LEU A 119 26.10 -17.72 29.06
N ARG A 120 25.94 -16.44 29.40
CA ARG A 120 26.57 -15.84 30.59
C ARG A 120 26.17 -16.57 31.87
N GLY A 121 24.89 -16.92 31.99
CA GLY A 121 24.37 -17.69 33.10
C GLY A 121 24.92 -19.12 33.16
N VAL A 122 25.09 -19.78 32.02
CA VAL A 122 25.72 -21.11 31.93
C VAL A 122 27.18 -21.03 32.37
N ARG A 123 27.94 -20.06 31.83
CA ARG A 123 29.34 -19.81 32.20
C ARG A 123 29.51 -19.62 33.70
N ALA A 124 28.70 -18.75 34.31
CA ALA A 124 28.77 -18.49 35.75
C ALA A 124 28.50 -19.73 36.60
N ARG A 125 27.54 -20.56 36.20
CA ARG A 125 27.21 -21.82 36.91
C ARG A 125 28.33 -22.84 36.79
N LEU A 126 28.92 -23.00 35.61
CA LEU A 126 30.05 -23.90 35.38
C LEU A 126 31.28 -23.49 36.19
N MET A 127 31.62 -22.19 36.20
CA MET A 127 32.71 -21.65 37.03
C MET A 127 32.50 -21.85 38.53
N ALA A 128 31.24 -22.00 38.98
CA ALA A 128 30.92 -22.24 40.39
C ALA A 128 31.01 -23.72 40.80
N VAL A 129 31.11 -24.66 39.85
CA VAL A 129 31.11 -26.11 40.12
C VAL A 129 32.25 -26.54 41.05
N PRO A 130 33.53 -26.14 40.85
CA PRO A 130 34.63 -26.59 41.71
C PRO A 130 34.44 -26.16 43.17
N ALA A 131 33.95 -24.93 43.40
CA ALA A 131 33.69 -24.42 44.74
C ALA A 131 32.54 -25.17 45.44
N ARG A 132 31.48 -25.54 44.70
CA ARG A 132 30.38 -26.36 45.24
C ARG A 132 30.83 -27.77 45.59
N LEU A 133 31.60 -28.40 44.71
CA LEU A 133 32.14 -29.74 44.97
C LEU A 133 33.04 -29.78 46.20
N ARG A 134 33.86 -28.75 46.43
CA ARG A 134 34.68 -28.64 47.64
C ARG A 134 33.83 -28.48 48.92
N ALA A 135 32.68 -27.83 48.82
CA ALA A 135 31.75 -27.70 49.94
C ALA A 135 31.03 -29.03 50.25
N ASP A 136 30.66 -29.78 49.21
CA ASP A 136 29.94 -31.06 49.33
C ASP A 136 30.85 -32.24 49.67
N LEU A 137 32.14 -32.16 49.30
CA LEU A 137 33.16 -33.21 49.51
C LEU A 137 34.37 -32.63 50.27
N PRO A 138 34.36 -32.65 51.62
CA PRO A 138 35.41 -32.05 52.44
C PRO A 138 36.80 -32.66 52.25
N ASP A 139 36.85 -33.94 51.88
CA ASP A 139 38.09 -34.71 51.66
C ASP A 139 38.70 -34.48 50.27
N LEU A 140 38.08 -33.62 49.44
CA LEU A 140 38.58 -33.33 48.10
C LEU A 140 39.85 -32.48 48.16
N ASP A 141 40.92 -33.01 47.59
CA ASP A 141 42.20 -32.33 47.55
C ASP A 141 42.13 -31.00 46.76
N ALA A 142 42.92 -30.02 47.22
CA ALA A 142 43.03 -28.71 46.60
C ALA A 142 43.59 -28.82 45.17
N ALA A 143 44.55 -29.73 44.91
CA ALA A 143 45.11 -29.90 43.58
C ALA A 143 44.08 -30.42 42.58
N THR A 144 43.23 -31.37 42.99
CA THR A 144 42.11 -31.86 42.17
C THR A 144 41.11 -30.76 41.87
N THR A 145 40.73 -29.97 42.89
CA THR A 145 39.79 -28.85 42.71
C THR A 145 40.34 -27.80 41.73
N GLN A 146 41.64 -27.50 41.81
CA GLN A 146 42.32 -26.56 40.92
C GLN A 146 42.44 -27.09 39.49
N ALA A 147 42.72 -28.38 39.32
CA ALA A 147 42.72 -29.03 38.01
C ALA A 147 41.35 -28.97 37.34
N MET A 148 40.26 -29.15 38.10
CA MET A 148 38.90 -29.01 37.60
C MET A 148 38.57 -27.57 37.18
N ASP A 149 38.91 -26.55 37.99
CA ASP A 149 38.68 -25.14 37.62
C ASP A 149 39.40 -24.80 36.30
N ARG A 150 40.65 -25.26 36.16
CA ARG A 150 41.43 -25.07 34.94
C ARG A 150 40.77 -25.75 33.75
N ALA A 151 40.41 -27.03 33.86
CA ALA A 151 39.76 -27.77 32.79
C ALA A 151 38.44 -27.12 32.32
N ILE A 152 37.63 -26.59 33.25
CA ILE A 152 36.39 -25.89 32.89
C ILE A 152 36.69 -24.56 32.18
N ARG A 153 37.71 -23.80 32.62
CA ARG A 153 38.12 -22.56 31.95
C ARG A 153 38.67 -22.81 30.56
N ASP A 154 39.52 -23.83 30.41
CA ASP A 154 40.11 -24.19 29.13
C ASP A 154 39.01 -24.59 28.15
N ALA A 155 38.08 -25.47 28.55
CA ALA A 155 36.93 -25.86 27.72
C ALA A 155 36.03 -24.68 27.34
N LEU A 156 35.77 -23.75 28.26
CA LEU A 156 34.99 -22.53 27.97
C LEU A 156 35.73 -21.55 27.05
N THR A 157 37.07 -21.54 27.10
CA THR A 157 37.91 -20.70 26.25
C THR A 157 37.98 -21.28 24.85
N GLU A 158 38.14 -22.59 24.71
CA GLU A 158 38.05 -23.30 23.43
C GLU A 158 36.69 -23.05 22.76
N LEU A 159 35.58 -23.22 23.48
CA LEU A 159 34.23 -22.92 22.97
C LEU A 159 34.02 -21.45 22.58
N GLY A 160 34.77 -20.52 23.20
CA GLY A 160 34.71 -19.09 22.87
C GLY A 160 35.60 -18.68 21.70
N ASN A 161 36.57 -19.52 21.33
CA ASN A 161 37.52 -19.32 20.24
C ASN A 161 37.19 -20.16 19.00
N ASP A 162 36.23 -21.09 19.10
CA ASP A 162 35.69 -21.86 17.97
C ASP A 162 34.86 -20.91 17.10
N ASP A 163 35.56 -20.09 16.31
CA ASP A 163 34.98 -19.21 15.32
C ASP A 163 34.42 -20.03 14.15
N ASN A 164 33.12 -19.83 13.86
CA ASN A 164 32.48 -20.17 12.59
C ASN A 164 31.98 -18.91 11.90
#